data_AF-A0A653CCU3-F1
#
_entry.id   AF-A0A653CCU3-F1
#
_cell.length_a   1.000
_cell.length_b   1.000
_cell.length_c   1.000
_cell.angle_alpha   90.00
_cell.angle_beta   90.00
_cell.angle_gamma   90.00
#
_symmetry.space_group_name_H-M   'P 1'
#
loop_
_entity.id
_entity.type
_entity.pdbx_description
1 polymer ?
#
loop_
_entity_poly.entity_id
_entity_poly.type
_entity_poly.pdbx_seq_one_letter_code
_entity_poly.pdbx_strand_id
1 'polypeptide(L)'
;MAKDNDQKGKDALIGVIDAGTRTVKFCVFQPGHTKEIAEHTVDIATHTPQEGWSEQDPKEILSAVRKCIENVVNQLGDDAKNIITIGITNQRETTILWDKTTGEPLYNAIVWHDIRTDSTVDIILAKVPDNNTNYFKNICGLPISPYFSAFKIKWLMHFVPQVKKAIKAEKCLFGTVDTWILWVSYYQSSMAVI
;
A
#
# COMPACT_ATOMS: atom_id res chain seq x y z
N MET A 1 10.30 -22.24 -36.45
CA MET A 1 9.53 -21.41 -35.51
C MET A 1 10.02 -21.47 -34.05
N ALA A 2 11.27 -21.86 -33.77
CA ALA A 2 11.78 -22.00 -32.39
C ALA A 2 12.86 -20.97 -31.99
N LYS A 3 13.10 -19.92 -32.80
CA LYS A 3 14.16 -18.92 -32.54
C LYS A 3 13.67 -17.65 -31.81
N ASP A 4 12.36 -17.44 -31.71
CA ASP A 4 11.77 -16.20 -31.18
C ASP A 4 11.68 -16.18 -29.64
N ASN A 5 11.62 -17.35 -28.99
CA ASN A 5 11.47 -17.43 -27.53
C ASN A 5 12.80 -17.23 -26.77
N ASP A 6 13.95 -17.50 -27.40
CA ASP A 6 15.28 -17.36 -26.75
C ASP A 6 15.78 -15.91 -26.71
N GLN A 7 15.33 -15.05 -27.64
CA GLN A 7 15.66 -13.63 -27.62
C GLN A 7 14.82 -12.84 -26.60
N LYS A 8 13.52 -13.18 -26.45
CA LYS A 8 12.65 -12.55 -25.44
C LYS A 8 13.20 -12.69 -24.01
N GLY A 9 13.90 -13.77 -23.68
CA GLY A 9 14.49 -13.98 -22.35
C GLY A 9 15.67 -13.05 -22.03
N LYS A 10 16.39 -12.55 -23.05
CA LYS A 10 17.51 -11.61 -22.85
C LYS A 10 17.06 -10.17 -22.72
N ASP A 11 15.96 -9.81 -23.38
CA ASP A 11 15.46 -8.43 -23.40
C ASP A 11 14.37 -8.19 -22.34
N ALA A 12 13.83 -9.24 -21.71
CA ALA A 12 12.82 -9.13 -20.68
C ALA A 12 13.26 -8.25 -19.51
N LEU A 13 12.34 -7.44 -19.01
CA LEU A 13 12.52 -6.54 -17.88
C LEU A 13 11.45 -6.80 -16.81
N ILE A 14 11.82 -6.58 -15.55
CA ILE A 14 10.95 -6.71 -14.38
C ILE A 14 10.90 -5.35 -13.70
N GLY A 15 9.71 -4.75 -13.61
CA GLY A 15 9.48 -3.55 -12.81
C GLY A 15 9.22 -3.89 -11.35
N VAL A 16 9.60 -3.02 -10.43
CA VAL A 16 9.29 -3.15 -9.00
C VAL A 16 8.86 -1.79 -8.47
N ILE A 17 7.66 -1.74 -7.89
CA ILE A 17 7.19 -0.62 -7.08
C ILE A 17 7.60 -0.91 -5.64
N ASP A 18 8.39 0.00 -5.06
CA ASP A 18 8.72 0.02 -3.64
C ASP A 18 8.06 1.23 -2.97
N ALA A 19 6.93 0.99 -2.31
CA ALA A 19 6.16 1.99 -1.60
C ALA A 19 6.54 2.06 -0.13
N GLY A 20 7.69 2.67 0.16
CA GLY A 20 8.20 2.87 1.51
C GLY A 20 7.43 3.93 2.31
N THR A 21 7.87 4.18 3.55
CA THR A 21 7.22 5.17 4.42
C THR A 21 7.58 6.61 4.06
N ARG A 22 8.78 6.87 3.55
CA ARG A 22 9.24 8.23 3.21
C ARG A 22 9.27 8.51 1.72
N THR A 23 9.41 7.45 0.94
CA THR A 23 9.59 7.54 -0.51
C THR A 23 8.82 6.43 -1.18
N VAL A 24 8.43 6.70 -2.42
CA VAL A 24 8.03 5.69 -3.39
C VAL A 24 9.10 5.61 -4.45
N LYS A 25 9.50 4.40 -4.82
CA LYS A 25 10.45 4.14 -5.90
C LYS A 25 9.83 3.19 -6.91
N PHE A 26 10.11 3.43 -8.18
CA PHE A 26 9.95 2.43 -9.22
C PHE A 26 11.32 2.16 -9.82
N CYS A 27 11.72 0.90 -9.87
CA CYS A 27 12.97 0.48 -10.49
C CYS A 27 12.75 -0.74 -11.38
N VAL A 28 13.67 -0.92 -12.33
CA VAL A 28 13.59 -1.99 -13.33
C VAL A 28 14.88 -2.81 -13.29
N PHE A 29 14.70 -4.12 -13.43
CA PHE A 29 15.78 -5.10 -13.43
C PHE A 29 15.70 -5.99 -14.67
N GLN A 30 16.83 -6.57 -15.04
CA GLN A 30 16.89 -7.69 -15.97
C GLN A 30 16.83 -9.02 -15.18
N PRO A 31 16.08 -10.04 -15.63
CA PRO A 31 16.02 -11.35 -14.98
C PRO A 31 17.42 -11.93 -14.70
N GLY A 32 17.63 -12.40 -13.47
CA GLY A 32 18.92 -12.96 -13.04
C GLY A 32 19.97 -11.92 -12.62
N HIS A 33 19.66 -10.62 -12.69
CA HIS A 33 20.55 -9.54 -12.26
C HIS A 33 19.93 -8.74 -11.10
N THR A 34 20.78 -8.25 -10.20
CA THR A 34 20.37 -7.44 -9.04
C THR A 34 20.64 -5.94 -9.22
N LYS A 35 21.30 -5.55 -10.31
CA LYS A 35 21.57 -4.15 -10.61
C LYS A 35 20.36 -3.54 -11.29
N GLU A 36 19.91 -2.40 -10.77
CA GLU A 36 18.86 -1.59 -11.39
C GLU A 36 19.36 -1.02 -12.72
N ILE A 37 18.56 -1.19 -13.78
CA ILE A 37 18.85 -0.63 -15.10
C ILE A 37 18.30 0.79 -15.27
N ALA A 38 17.23 1.11 -14.55
CA ALA A 38 16.60 2.42 -14.48
C ALA A 38 15.81 2.52 -13.18
N GLU A 39 15.72 3.72 -12.62
CA GLU A 39 14.93 3.99 -11.42
C GLU A 39 14.45 5.44 -11.35
N HIS A 40 13.41 5.66 -10.55
CA HIS A 40 13.02 6.99 -10.10
C HIS A 40 12.40 6.90 -8.72
N THR A 41 12.72 7.87 -7.87
CA THR A 41 12.24 7.95 -6.49
C THR A 41 11.57 9.30 -6.25
N VAL A 42 10.43 9.27 -5.56
CA VAL A 42 9.64 10.45 -5.17
C VAL A 42 9.41 10.40 -3.67
N ASP A 43 9.68 11.52 -2.98
CA ASP A 43 9.34 11.68 -1.56
C ASP A 43 7.83 11.77 -1.37
N ILE A 44 7.34 11.22 -0.27
CA ILE A 44 5.94 11.37 0.19
C ILE A 44 5.92 11.98 1.60
N ALA A 45 4.96 12.86 1.85
CA ALA A 45 4.82 13.50 3.15
C ALA A 45 4.27 12.51 4.19
N THR A 46 4.65 12.73 5.45
CA THR A 46 3.96 12.15 6.62
C THR A 46 3.46 13.31 7.47
N HIS A 47 2.17 13.28 7.78
CA HIS A 47 1.50 14.28 8.60
C HIS A 47 1.38 13.78 10.04
N THR A 48 1.71 14.66 10.98
CA THR A 48 1.61 14.39 12.42
C THR A 48 0.60 15.35 13.03
N PRO A 49 -0.71 15.04 12.94
CA PRO A 49 -1.76 15.94 13.43
C PRO A 49 -1.77 16.06 14.97
N GLN A 50 -1.27 15.03 15.66
CA GLN A 50 -1.08 14.99 17.11
C GLN A 50 0.21 14.22 17.43
N GLU A 51 0.73 14.39 18.64
CA GLU A 51 1.89 13.62 19.11
C GLU A 51 1.60 12.11 19.02
N GLY A 52 2.54 11.36 18.43
CA GLY A 52 2.40 9.92 18.21
C GLY A 52 1.50 9.52 17.03
N TRP A 53 0.87 10.47 16.34
CA TRP A 53 0.05 10.19 15.16
C TRP A 53 0.89 10.37 13.89
N SER A 54 0.74 9.42 12.96
CA SER A 54 1.40 9.43 11.67
C SER A 54 0.41 9.05 10.58
N GLU A 55 0.15 10.00 9.69
CA GLU A 55 -0.81 9.87 8.59
C GLU A 55 -0.18 10.18 7.24
N GLN A 56 -0.68 9.56 6.18
CA GLN A 56 -0.29 9.88 4.80
C GLN A 56 -1.52 10.00 3.92
N ASP A 57 -1.49 10.90 2.94
CA ASP A 57 -2.54 10.98 1.94
C ASP A 57 -2.44 9.76 0.98
N PRO A 58 -3.46 8.87 0.92
CA PRO A 58 -3.45 7.75 0.00
C PRO A 58 -3.35 8.15 -1.47
N LYS A 59 -3.83 9.34 -1.85
CA LYS A 59 -3.70 9.87 -3.21
C LYS A 59 -2.29 10.34 -3.52
N GLU A 60 -1.56 10.90 -2.55
CA GLU A 60 -0.16 11.27 -2.71
C GLU A 60 0.71 10.03 -3.00
N ILE A 61 0.49 8.93 -2.26
CA ILE A 61 1.18 7.65 -2.49
C ILE A 61 0.98 7.20 -3.96
N LEU A 62 -0.25 7.23 -4.47
CA LEU A 62 -0.53 6.84 -5.85
C LEU A 62 0.04 7.78 -6.89
N SER A 63 -0.01 9.09 -6.63
CA SER A 63 0.59 10.10 -7.49
C SER A 63 2.10 9.88 -7.59
N ALA A 64 2.77 9.57 -6.46
CA ALA A 64 4.19 9.24 -6.42
C ALA A 64 4.49 7.96 -7.21
N VAL A 65 3.70 6.88 -7.04
CA VAL A 65 3.83 5.64 -7.84
C VAL A 65 3.77 5.94 -9.34
N ARG A 66 2.75 6.69 -9.79
CA ARG A 66 2.59 7.05 -11.22
C ARG A 66 3.77 7.84 -11.73
N LYS A 67 4.18 8.87 -10.99
CA LYS A 67 5.32 9.70 -11.35
C LYS A 67 6.61 8.88 -11.48
N CYS A 68 6.85 7.95 -10.56
CA CYS A 68 8.00 7.04 -10.64
C CYS A 68 7.94 6.17 -11.90
N ILE A 69 6.78 5.56 -12.20
CA ILE A 69 6.60 4.73 -13.39
C ILE A 69 6.81 5.56 -14.66
N GLU A 70 6.14 6.70 -14.79
CA GLU A 70 6.24 7.59 -15.96
C GLU A 70 7.69 8.02 -16.23
N ASN A 71 8.42 8.42 -15.17
CA ASN A 71 9.81 8.84 -15.32
C ASN A 71 10.72 7.69 -15.78
N VAL A 72 10.55 6.49 -15.23
CA VAL A 72 11.37 5.33 -15.64
C VAL A 72 11.01 4.85 -17.04
N VAL A 73 9.72 4.82 -17.40
CA VAL A 73 9.28 4.49 -18.77
C VAL A 73 9.88 5.46 -19.77
N ASN A 74 9.90 6.76 -19.46
CA ASN A 74 10.54 7.77 -20.30
C ASN A 74 12.07 7.58 -20.39
N GLN A 75 12.73 7.18 -19.30
CA GLN A 75 14.16 6.86 -19.30
C GLN A 75 14.49 5.64 -20.18
N LEU A 76 13.64 4.61 -20.15
CA LEU A 76 13.83 3.37 -20.91
C LEU A 76 13.45 3.51 -22.40
N GLY A 77 12.56 4.44 -22.74
CA GLY A 77 12.08 4.61 -24.12
C GLY A 77 11.43 3.33 -24.65
N ASP A 78 11.85 2.89 -25.84
CA ASP A 78 11.29 1.69 -26.50
C ASP A 78 11.52 0.41 -25.70
N ASP A 79 12.53 0.35 -24.83
CA ASP A 79 12.82 -0.83 -24.03
C ASP A 79 11.76 -1.06 -22.93
N ALA A 80 10.97 -0.03 -22.58
CA ALA A 80 9.87 -0.16 -21.63
C ALA A 80 8.85 -1.23 -22.04
N LYS A 81 8.68 -1.49 -23.35
CA LYS A 81 7.80 -2.56 -23.88
C LYS A 81 8.22 -3.96 -23.45
N ASN A 82 9.47 -4.12 -22.99
CA ASN A 82 10.00 -5.38 -22.53
C ASN A 82 9.75 -5.61 -21.02
N ILE A 83 9.10 -4.68 -20.31
CA ILE A 83 8.64 -4.91 -18.94
C ILE A 83 7.49 -5.93 -18.98
N ILE A 84 7.78 -7.17 -18.56
CA ILE A 84 6.82 -8.28 -18.65
C ILE A 84 6.01 -8.48 -17.37
N THR A 85 6.44 -7.90 -16.25
CA THR A 85 5.75 -7.98 -14.97
C THR A 85 6.17 -6.84 -14.04
N ILE A 86 5.32 -6.57 -13.05
CA ILE A 86 5.58 -5.60 -12.00
C ILE A 86 5.39 -6.28 -10.63
N GLY A 87 6.45 -6.27 -9.82
CA GLY A 87 6.37 -6.60 -8.40
C GLY A 87 5.98 -5.38 -7.57
N ILE A 88 5.31 -5.61 -6.44
CA ILE A 88 4.97 -4.56 -5.47
C ILE A 88 5.51 -4.97 -4.11
N THR A 89 6.26 -4.08 -3.48
CA THR A 89 6.62 -4.13 -2.07
C THR A 89 6.21 -2.82 -1.42
N ASN A 90 5.91 -2.84 -0.13
CA ASN A 90 5.36 -1.69 0.56
C ASN A 90 5.68 -1.69 2.05
N GLN A 91 5.55 -0.52 2.66
CA GLN A 91 5.37 -0.41 4.09
C GLN A 91 4.12 -1.21 4.50
N ARG A 92 4.36 -2.24 5.32
CA ARG A 92 3.30 -3.12 5.81
C ARG A 92 2.49 -2.40 6.90
N GLU A 93 1.35 -2.98 7.26
CA GLU A 93 0.39 -2.52 8.29
C GLU A 93 -0.27 -1.14 8.10
N THR A 94 0.35 -0.21 7.37
CA THR A 94 -0.26 1.07 6.99
C THR A 94 -1.62 0.79 6.36
N THR A 95 -2.66 1.39 6.94
CA THR A 95 -4.06 0.98 6.73
C THR A 95 -4.84 2.05 5.98
N ILE A 96 -5.48 1.65 4.88
CA ILE A 96 -6.27 2.53 4.00
C ILE A 96 -7.68 1.97 3.87
N LEU A 97 -8.68 2.83 4.07
CA LEU A 97 -10.09 2.53 3.82
C LEU A 97 -10.62 3.47 2.73
N TRP A 98 -11.37 2.93 1.78
CA TRP A 98 -11.93 3.69 0.66
C TRP A 98 -13.35 3.24 0.32
N ASP A 99 -14.08 4.06 -0.42
CA ASP A 99 -15.39 3.70 -0.98
C ASP A 99 -15.21 2.94 -2.31
N LYS A 100 -15.75 1.72 -2.41
CA LYS A 100 -15.62 0.86 -3.59
C LYS A 100 -16.30 1.38 -4.85
N THR A 101 -17.27 2.28 -4.70
CA THR A 101 -18.03 2.86 -5.80
C THR A 101 -17.35 4.11 -6.35
N THR A 102 -16.79 4.96 -5.48
CA THR A 102 -16.13 6.20 -5.94
C THR A 102 -14.62 6.06 -6.08
N GLY A 103 -14.01 5.09 -5.40
CA GLY A 103 -12.55 4.97 -5.28
C GLY A 103 -11.91 6.02 -4.39
N GLU A 104 -12.71 6.78 -3.65
CA GLU A 104 -12.21 7.86 -2.80
C GLU A 104 -11.78 7.32 -1.43
N PRO A 105 -10.58 7.70 -0.94
CA PRO A 105 -10.20 7.42 0.44
C PRO A 105 -11.19 8.03 1.42
N LEU A 106 -11.55 7.28 2.46
CA LEU A 106 -12.51 7.71 3.48
C LEU A 106 -11.83 8.47 4.62
N TYR A 107 -10.50 8.37 4.71
CA TYR A 107 -9.61 9.04 5.67
C TYR A 107 -8.16 8.93 5.16
N ASN A 108 -7.23 9.66 5.77
CA ASN A 108 -5.81 9.44 5.53
C ASN A 108 -5.39 8.01 5.90
N ALA A 109 -4.32 7.51 5.27
CA ALA A 109 -3.71 6.26 5.68
C ALA A 109 -3.14 6.40 7.10
N ILE A 110 -3.46 5.48 8.00
CA ILE A 110 -2.81 5.43 9.33
C ILE A 110 -1.54 4.60 9.20
N VAL A 111 -0.39 5.21 9.42
CA VAL A 111 0.94 4.60 9.20
C VAL A 111 1.25 3.55 10.26
N TRP A 112 2.03 2.53 9.92
CA TRP A 112 2.35 1.40 10.81
C TRP A 112 2.84 1.78 12.22
N HIS A 113 3.67 2.82 12.35
CA HIS A 113 4.24 3.28 13.63
C HIS A 113 3.35 4.27 14.40
N ASP A 114 2.15 4.57 13.89
CA ASP A 114 1.17 5.39 14.59
C ASP A 114 0.70 4.69 15.88
N ILE A 115 0.68 5.43 16.99
CA ILE A 115 0.32 4.92 18.32
C ILE A 115 -1.08 5.35 18.80
N ARG A 116 -1.90 6.01 17.97
CA ARG A 116 -3.25 6.47 18.38
C ARG A 116 -4.14 5.34 18.87
N THR A 117 -3.85 4.12 18.44
CA THR A 117 -4.62 2.92 18.75
C THR A 117 -4.22 2.28 20.07
N ASP A 118 -3.32 2.85 20.87
CA ASP A 118 -2.99 2.37 22.22
C ASP A 118 -4.24 2.23 23.10
N SER A 119 -5.12 3.24 23.08
CA SER A 119 -6.41 3.16 23.78
C SER A 119 -7.30 2.00 23.28
N THR A 120 -7.23 1.67 21.99
CA THR A 120 -7.97 0.53 21.42
C THR A 120 -7.33 -0.80 21.85
N VAL A 121 -6.00 -0.84 21.94
CA VAL A 121 -5.24 -1.97 22.47
C VAL A 121 -5.63 -2.24 23.91
N ASP A 122 -5.66 -1.22 24.78
CA ASP A 122 -6.06 -1.37 26.19
C ASP A 122 -7.48 -1.95 26.34
N ILE A 123 -8.42 -1.44 25.54
CA ILE A 123 -9.81 -1.93 25.52
C ILE A 123 -9.89 -3.41 25.09
N ILE A 124 -9.03 -3.86 24.18
CA ILE A 124 -9.00 -5.27 23.75
C ILE A 124 -8.25 -6.13 24.76
N LEU A 125 -7.15 -5.66 25.34
CA LEU A 125 -6.38 -6.37 26.36
C LEU A 125 -7.25 -6.68 27.58
N ALA A 126 -8.05 -5.72 28.04
CA ALA A 126 -8.98 -5.91 29.16
C ALA A 126 -10.05 -6.99 28.92
N LYS A 127 -10.21 -7.49 27.69
CA LYS A 127 -11.20 -8.51 27.31
C LYS A 127 -10.58 -9.89 27.10
N VAL A 128 -9.25 -10.01 27.10
CA VAL A 128 -8.57 -11.29 26.95
C VAL A 128 -8.08 -11.80 28.33
N PRO A 129 -8.01 -13.12 28.54
CA PRO A 129 -7.51 -13.70 29.79
C PRO A 129 -6.14 -13.12 30.17
N ASP A 130 -5.99 -12.79 31.45
CA ASP A 130 -4.77 -12.26 32.07
C ASP A 130 -4.21 -10.98 31.42
N ASN A 131 -5.03 -10.24 30.66
CA ASN A 131 -4.57 -9.12 29.82
C ASN A 131 -3.37 -9.50 28.93
N ASN A 132 -3.32 -10.75 28.47
CA ASN A 132 -2.17 -11.30 27.81
C ASN A 132 -1.97 -10.68 26.41
N THR A 133 -0.90 -9.91 26.26
CA THR A 133 -0.52 -9.29 24.96
C THR A 133 -0.23 -10.32 23.87
N ASN A 134 0.12 -11.56 24.21
CA ASN A 134 0.37 -12.64 23.26
C ASN A 134 -0.88 -13.50 22.97
N TYR A 135 -2.06 -13.11 23.42
CA TYR A 135 -3.27 -13.93 23.31
C TYR A 135 -3.56 -14.44 21.89
N PHE A 136 -3.32 -13.62 20.86
CA PHE A 136 -3.54 -14.00 19.45
C PHE A 136 -2.34 -14.64 18.76
N LYS A 137 -1.21 -14.83 19.45
CA LYS A 137 0.03 -15.33 18.85
C LYS A 137 -0.13 -16.74 18.26
N ASN A 138 -0.95 -17.58 18.86
CA ASN A 138 -1.22 -18.93 18.33
C ASN A 138 -2.12 -18.95 17.08
N ILE A 139 -2.79 -17.83 16.77
CA ILE A 139 -3.69 -17.71 15.61
C ILE A 139 -2.99 -17.02 14.45
N CYS A 140 -2.42 -15.84 14.70
CA CYS A 140 -1.81 -15.02 13.65
C CYS A 140 -0.29 -14.84 13.79
N GLY A 141 0.34 -15.38 14.84
CA GLY A 141 1.77 -15.18 15.11
C GLY A 141 2.12 -13.84 15.75
N LEU A 142 1.13 -12.95 15.97
CA LEU A 142 1.36 -11.55 16.35
C LEU A 142 0.80 -11.24 17.74
N PRO A 143 1.44 -10.34 18.50
CA PRO A 143 0.89 -9.81 19.74
C PRO A 143 -0.18 -8.75 19.46
N ILE A 144 -0.92 -8.39 20.51
CA ILE A 144 -1.78 -7.21 20.54
C ILE A 144 -0.88 -5.97 20.63
N SER A 145 -0.94 -5.09 19.62
CA SER A 145 -0.07 -3.92 19.51
C SER A 145 -0.69 -2.88 18.56
N PRO A 146 -0.45 -1.57 18.79
CA PRO A 146 -0.91 -0.52 17.88
C PRO A 146 -0.32 -0.65 16.46
N TYR A 147 0.78 -1.38 16.31
CA TYR A 147 1.47 -1.61 15.04
C TYR A 147 0.54 -2.21 13.97
N PHE A 148 -0.34 -3.15 14.33
CA PHE A 148 -1.07 -3.97 13.36
C PHE A 148 -2.38 -3.33 12.85
N SER A 149 -2.71 -3.61 11.60
CA SER A 149 -3.84 -3.00 10.87
C SER A 149 -5.20 -3.18 11.54
N ALA A 150 -5.45 -4.31 12.22
CA ALA A 150 -6.75 -4.60 12.83
C ALA A 150 -7.19 -3.51 13.82
N PHE A 151 -6.25 -2.98 14.61
CA PHE A 151 -6.51 -1.92 15.58
C PHE A 151 -6.76 -0.58 14.89
N LYS A 152 -6.04 -0.29 13.80
CA LYS A 152 -6.24 0.90 12.95
C LYS A 152 -7.63 0.88 12.29
N ILE A 153 -8.03 -0.27 11.74
CA ILE A 153 -9.39 -0.47 11.20
C ILE A 153 -10.43 -0.23 12.28
N LYS A 154 -10.26 -0.82 13.47
CA LYS A 154 -11.21 -0.66 14.58
C LYS A 154 -11.36 0.80 15.00
N TRP A 155 -10.24 1.53 15.07
CA TRP A 155 -10.22 2.95 15.36
C TRP A 155 -10.98 3.75 14.29
N LEU A 156 -10.69 3.53 13.01
CA LEU A 156 -11.39 4.19 11.89
C LEU A 156 -12.90 3.94 11.92
N MET A 157 -13.32 2.70 12.17
CA MET A 157 -14.73 2.33 12.33
C MET A 157 -15.41 3.09 13.49
N HIS A 158 -14.67 3.39 14.55
CA HIS A 158 -15.22 4.02 15.74
C HIS A 158 -15.17 5.55 15.70
N PHE A 159 -14.15 6.15 15.12
CA PHE A 159 -13.89 7.59 15.22
C PHE A 159 -14.12 8.37 13.92
N VAL A 160 -14.14 7.72 12.74
CA VAL A 160 -14.30 8.42 11.46
C VAL A 160 -15.75 8.31 10.94
N PRO A 161 -16.53 9.40 10.89
CA PRO A 161 -17.92 9.36 10.45
C PRO A 161 -18.11 8.87 9.01
N GLN A 162 -17.19 9.23 8.10
CA GLN A 162 -17.21 8.83 6.69
C GLN A 162 -17.09 7.31 6.56
N VAL A 163 -16.19 6.70 7.33
CA VAL A 163 -16.02 5.25 7.40
C VAL A 163 -17.29 4.57 7.93
N LYS A 164 -17.89 5.09 9.01
CA LYS A 164 -19.16 4.55 9.53
C LYS A 164 -20.28 4.59 8.48
N LYS A 165 -20.40 5.69 7.74
CA LYS A 165 -21.39 5.86 6.68
C LYS A 165 -21.16 4.85 5.55
N ALA A 166 -19.91 4.71 5.10
CA ALA A 166 -19.55 3.77 4.04
C ALA A 166 -19.79 2.31 4.43
N ILE A 167 -19.51 1.93 5.68
CA ILE A 167 -19.78 0.58 6.20
C ILE A 167 -21.28 0.30 6.21
N LYS A 168 -22.10 1.23 6.73
CA LYS A 168 -23.58 1.08 6.73
C LYS A 168 -24.16 0.97 5.33
N ALA A 169 -23.52 1.59 4.35
CA ALA A 169 -23.91 1.51 2.94
C ALA A 169 -23.29 0.32 2.19
N GLU A 170 -22.53 -0.55 2.88
CA GLU A 170 -21.79 -1.67 2.29
C GLU A 170 -20.81 -1.27 1.18
N LYS A 171 -20.27 -0.05 1.26
CA LYS A 171 -19.33 0.51 0.27
C LYS A 171 -17.88 0.56 0.73
N CYS A 172 -17.62 0.36 2.01
CA CYS A 172 -16.26 0.45 2.55
C CYS A 172 -15.41 -0.78 2.15
N LEU A 173 -14.24 -0.53 1.56
CA LEU A 173 -13.16 -1.50 1.42
C LEU A 173 -12.02 -1.13 2.38
N PHE A 174 -11.18 -2.12 2.66
CA PHE A 174 -9.94 -1.98 3.41
C PHE A 174 -8.82 -2.67 2.64
N GLY A 175 -7.62 -2.13 2.79
CA GLY A 175 -6.39 -2.76 2.34
C GLY A 175 -5.16 -2.14 3.00
N THR A 176 -4.07 -2.87 2.97
CA THR A 176 -2.72 -2.32 3.12
C THR A 176 -2.30 -1.61 1.83
N VAL A 177 -1.14 -0.93 1.86
CA VAL A 177 -0.67 -0.09 0.74
C VAL A 177 -0.58 -0.84 -0.59
N ASP A 178 -0.14 -2.09 -0.60
CA ASP A 178 -0.15 -2.97 -1.77
C ASP A 178 -1.54 -3.14 -2.38
N THR A 179 -2.53 -3.44 -1.54
CA THR A 179 -3.93 -3.63 -2.00
C THR A 179 -4.48 -2.34 -2.58
N TRP A 180 -4.16 -1.19 -1.97
CA TRP A 180 -4.57 0.12 -2.49
C TRP A 180 -3.95 0.42 -3.86
N ILE A 181 -2.63 0.19 -4.02
CA ILE A 181 -1.92 0.36 -5.29
C ILE A 181 -2.51 -0.56 -6.36
N LEU A 182 -2.75 -1.83 -6.04
CA LEU A 182 -3.33 -2.81 -6.96
C LEU A 182 -4.76 -2.42 -7.38
N TRP A 183 -5.60 -2.05 -6.40
CA TRP A 183 -7.01 -1.73 -6.64
C TRP A 183 -7.17 -0.52 -7.56
N VAL A 184 -6.45 0.58 -7.29
CA VAL A 184 -6.58 1.79 -8.12
C VAL A 184 -6.00 1.58 -9.52
N SER A 185 -4.91 0.82 -9.66
CA SER A 185 -4.31 0.51 -10.97
C SER A 185 -5.31 -0.21 -11.88
N TYR A 186 -6.12 -1.11 -11.32
CA TYR A 186 -7.17 -1.82 -12.06
C TYR A 186 -8.40 -0.93 -12.31
N TYR A 187 -8.88 -0.22 -11.30
CA TYR A 187 -10.15 0.51 -11.34
C TYR A 187 -10.10 1.79 -12.20
N GLN A 188 -8.98 2.51 -12.20
CA GLN A 188 -8.85 3.70 -13.06
C GLN A 188 -8.58 3.34 -14.52
N SER A 189 -7.89 2.23 -14.79
CA SER A 189 -7.72 1.73 -16.17
C SER A 189 -9.05 1.31 -16.80
N SER A 190 -10.03 0.89 -15.99
CA SER A 190 -11.36 0.50 -16.45
C SER A 190 -12.37 1.66 -16.53
N MET A 191 -12.09 2.81 -15.89
CA MET A 191 -12.83 4.06 -16.09
C MET A 191 -12.25 4.94 -17.20
N ALA A 192 -10.98 4.77 -17.57
CA ALA A 192 -10.33 5.49 -18.67
C ALA A 192 -10.68 4.96 -20.08
N VAL A 193 -11.69 4.09 -20.20
CA VAL A 193 -12.25 3.61 -21.47
C VAL A 193 -13.69 4.10 -21.60
N ILE A 194 -13.86 5.37 -22.02
CA ILE A 194 -14.95 5.85 -22.89
C ILE A 194 -14.37 6.95 -23.78
#